data_AF-A0A934YMB9-F1
#
_entry.id   AF-A0A934YMB9-F1
#
_cell.length_a   1.000
_cell.length_b   1.000
_cell.length_c   1.000
_cell.angle_alpha   90.00
_cell.angle_beta   90.00
_cell.angle_gamma   90.00
#
_symmetry.space_group_name_H-M   'P 1'
#
loop_
_entity.id
_entity.type
_entity.pdbx_description
1 polymer ?
#
loop_
_entity_poly.entity_id
_entity_poly.type
_entity_poly.pdbx_seq_one_letter_code
_entity_poly.pdbx_strand_id
1 'polypeptide(L)'
;MTTDAYAPVLDEKTAALSRLVSVVAEDGLFALAGGGGVASLEALAKRRGEAYATVLAGHPIHAMTNSFDVWLLTLTRAMAPVAPPANLPMAALVRDGLTLESGARGLRSLFSSKPSDKDVQRVKRLGTLAVRALRAVLVADGPLDPEEVRTVAAFLGSLGLPEGETNPLYTEAPIPIAQLDLYGELEKDFGESLVLGAWLAAAWDELDPREETVVRTLAGKLSLRVEIVEELRNRAIAQIDARRLLGLATTDGLRYLLSDRVATHGKELILRTAELLLPRRFRDEATGPVHHKVAATLGRRYTALSSDEKQTALGVLWAAAMWEDPSQSRRALLRARHDKIANDLGDDGARARSAIESWLADTLAPAAFPMG
;
A
#
# COMPACT_ATOMS: atom_id res chain seq x y z
N MET A 1 33.31 1.44 34.04
CA MET A 1 32.61 1.76 32.77
C MET A 1 32.43 3.26 32.73
N THR A 2 33.29 3.94 32.00
CA THR A 2 33.19 5.38 31.76
C THR A 2 32.08 5.62 30.75
N THR A 3 30.93 6.08 31.22
CA THR A 3 29.93 6.73 30.38
C THR A 3 30.62 7.88 29.68
N ASP A 4 30.64 7.85 28.36
CA ASP A 4 31.30 8.84 27.52
C ASP A 4 30.59 10.20 27.75
N ALA A 5 31.21 11.08 28.54
CA ALA A 5 30.64 12.36 28.98
C ALA A 5 30.52 13.39 27.84
N TYR A 6 30.87 13.00 26.61
CA TYR A 6 30.91 13.83 25.41
C TYR A 6 30.02 13.33 24.27
N ALA A 7 29.10 12.38 24.52
CA ALA A 7 28.04 12.14 23.53
C ALA A 7 27.23 13.43 23.38
N PRO A 8 27.23 14.09 22.21
CA PRO A 8 26.46 15.31 22.03
C PRO A 8 25.00 14.96 22.31
N VAL A 9 24.43 15.65 23.31
CA VAL A 9 22.99 15.58 23.54
C VAL A 9 22.36 16.14 22.27
N LEU A 10 21.80 15.24 21.45
CA LEU A 10 20.99 15.64 20.30
C LEU A 10 19.94 16.60 20.83
N ASP A 11 19.89 17.82 20.30
CA ASP A 11 18.83 18.74 20.66
C ASP A 11 17.47 18.10 20.33
N GLU A 12 16.44 18.49 21.08
CA GLU A 12 15.11 17.87 21.00
C GLU A 12 14.51 17.95 19.60
N LYS A 13 14.81 19.01 18.83
CA LYS A 13 14.32 19.19 17.46
C LYS A 13 15.00 18.21 16.50
N THR A 14 16.31 18.02 16.64
CA THR A 14 17.05 17.05 15.85
C THR A 14 16.55 15.63 16.14
N ALA A 15 16.26 15.30 17.41
CA ALA A 15 15.65 14.01 17.77
C ALA A 15 14.24 13.83 17.20
N ALA A 16 13.42 14.89 17.20
CA ALA A 16 12.06 14.86 16.63
C ALA A 16 12.08 14.69 15.11
N LEU A 17 12.95 15.42 14.41
CA LEU A 17 13.13 15.28 12.97
C LEU A 17 13.63 13.88 12.59
N SER A 18 14.54 13.29 13.37
CA SER A 18 15.02 11.92 13.14
C SER A 18 13.87 10.90 13.21
N ARG A 19 12.98 11.00 14.22
CA ARG A 19 11.78 10.15 14.30
C ARG A 19 10.84 10.36 13.11
N LEU A 20 10.65 11.62 12.71
CA LEU A 20 9.78 11.96 11.58
C LEU A 20 10.32 11.40 10.26
N VAL A 21 11.63 11.40 10.04
CA VAL A 21 12.25 10.83 8.83
C VAL A 21 11.84 9.36 8.64
N SER A 22 11.91 8.53 9.69
CA SER A 22 11.50 7.12 9.59
C SER A 22 10.02 6.99 9.24
N VAL A 23 9.15 7.82 9.83
CA VAL A 23 7.70 7.82 9.53
C VAL A 23 7.43 8.23 8.08
N VAL A 24 8.03 9.32 7.62
CA VAL A 24 7.86 9.78 6.24
C VAL A 24 8.43 8.74 5.27
N ALA A 25 9.57 8.12 5.59
CA ALA A 25 10.13 7.05 4.77
C ALA A 25 9.20 5.83 4.66
N GLU A 26 8.53 5.41 5.73
CA GLU A 26 7.50 4.35 5.69
C GLU A 26 6.29 4.74 4.84
N ASP A 27 5.79 5.97 4.97
CA ASP A 27 4.70 6.48 4.14
C ASP A 27 5.11 6.47 2.65
N GLY A 28 6.36 6.80 2.34
CA GLY A 28 6.92 6.76 0.98
C GLY A 28 7.07 5.35 0.44
N LEU A 29 7.54 4.41 1.28
CA LEU A 29 7.56 2.98 0.97
C LEU A 29 6.17 2.49 0.59
N PHE A 30 5.15 2.82 1.40
CA PHE A 30 3.77 2.44 1.14
C PHE A 30 3.23 3.02 -0.18
N ALA A 31 3.41 4.32 -0.42
CA ALA A 31 2.92 4.99 -1.62
C ALA A 31 3.51 4.38 -2.91
N LEU A 32 4.81 4.11 -2.89
CA LEU A 32 5.50 3.50 -4.03
C LEU A 32 5.10 2.02 -4.21
N ALA A 33 5.13 1.22 -3.14
CA ALA A 33 4.78 -0.20 -3.20
C ALA A 33 3.30 -0.43 -3.55
N GLY A 34 2.43 0.50 -3.15
CA GLY A 34 1.02 0.56 -3.52
C GLY A 34 0.78 0.98 -4.98
N GLY A 35 1.82 1.32 -5.75
CA GLY A 35 1.69 1.68 -7.16
C GLY A 35 1.23 3.12 -7.42
N GLY A 36 1.25 3.99 -6.41
CA GLY A 36 0.95 5.42 -6.58
C GLY A 36 2.10 6.20 -7.24
N GLY A 37 3.31 5.65 -7.20
CA GLY A 37 4.51 6.28 -7.75
C GLY A 37 4.89 7.58 -7.05
N VAL A 38 5.94 8.24 -7.55
CA VAL A 38 6.47 9.48 -6.96
C VAL A 38 5.43 10.60 -6.90
N ALA A 39 4.55 10.68 -7.91
CA ALA A 39 3.53 11.73 -7.99
C ALA A 39 2.52 11.70 -6.83
N SER A 40 2.35 10.56 -6.16
CA SER A 40 1.42 10.42 -5.03
C SER A 40 1.98 10.90 -3.69
N LEU A 41 3.30 11.06 -3.57
CA LEU A 41 4.00 11.31 -2.31
C LEU A 41 3.61 12.64 -1.66
N GLU A 42 3.50 13.72 -2.43
CA GLU A 42 3.12 15.04 -1.91
C GLU A 42 1.69 15.03 -1.36
N ALA A 43 0.77 14.42 -2.11
CA ALA A 43 -0.63 14.34 -1.71
C ALA A 43 -0.81 13.45 -0.46
N LEU A 44 -0.05 12.36 -0.34
CA LEU A 44 -0.02 11.55 0.87
C LEU A 44 0.52 12.36 2.07
N ALA A 45 1.65 13.05 1.91
CA ALA A 45 2.26 13.84 2.97
C ALA A 45 1.31 14.90 3.53
N LYS A 46 0.56 15.59 2.65
CA LYS A 46 -0.48 16.55 3.06
C LYS A 46 -1.57 15.90 3.92
N ARG A 47 -2.04 14.71 3.52
CA ARG A 47 -3.08 13.97 4.26
C ARG A 47 -2.57 13.36 5.57
N ARG A 48 -1.26 13.18 5.69
CA ARG A 48 -0.58 12.65 6.89
C ARG A 48 -0.03 13.74 7.80
N GLY A 49 -0.27 15.02 7.50
CA GLY A 49 0.25 16.17 8.25
C GLY A 49 -0.06 16.13 9.75
N GLU A 50 -1.25 15.71 10.16
CA GLU A 50 -1.60 15.57 11.60
C GLU A 50 -0.78 14.47 12.29
N ALA A 51 -0.52 13.36 11.61
CA ALA A 51 0.35 12.30 12.14
C ALA A 51 1.80 12.79 12.25
N TYR A 52 2.28 13.58 11.29
CA TYR A 52 3.61 14.19 11.34
C TYR A 52 3.73 15.19 12.49
N ALA A 53 2.72 16.04 12.70
CA ALA A 53 2.65 16.95 13.85
C ALA A 53 2.66 16.19 15.19
N THR A 54 1.95 15.07 15.27
CA THR A 54 1.92 14.19 16.45
C THR A 54 3.31 13.64 16.79
N VAL A 55 4.06 13.18 15.78
CA VAL A 55 5.44 12.68 15.93
C VAL A 55 6.40 13.78 16.37
N LEU A 56 6.26 14.98 15.81
CA LEU A 56 7.05 16.15 16.17
C LEU A 56 6.80 16.58 17.61
N ALA A 57 5.56 16.47 18.08
CA ALA A 57 5.19 16.67 19.48
C ALA A 57 5.67 15.55 20.43
N GLY A 58 6.44 14.57 19.93
CA GLY A 58 7.02 13.50 20.73
C GLY A 58 6.10 12.31 20.99
N HIS A 59 4.90 12.29 20.42
CA HIS A 59 3.97 11.20 20.60
C HIS A 59 4.22 10.07 19.58
N PRO A 60 4.18 8.80 20.01
CA PRO A 60 4.32 7.67 19.10
C PRO A 60 3.10 7.57 18.18
N ILE A 61 3.32 7.11 16.96
CA ILE A 61 2.26 6.72 16.03
C ILE A 61 2.46 5.26 15.60
N HIS A 62 1.44 4.69 14.97
CA HIS A 62 1.53 3.38 14.34
C HIS A 62 2.52 3.40 13.18
N ALA A 63 3.38 2.38 13.11
CA ALA A 63 4.45 2.25 12.14
C ALA A 63 4.46 0.83 11.53
N MET A 64 5.04 0.71 10.34
CA MET A 64 5.13 -0.52 9.55
C MET A 64 5.74 -1.68 10.35
N THR A 65 6.76 -1.41 11.16
CA THR A 65 7.54 -2.43 11.86
C THR A 65 7.01 -2.80 13.26
N ASN A 66 6.05 -2.05 13.82
CA ASN A 66 5.55 -2.29 15.17
C ASN A 66 4.02 -2.49 15.27
N SER A 67 3.27 -2.03 14.27
CA SER A 67 1.81 -2.10 14.24
C SER A 67 1.31 -2.11 12.80
N PHE A 68 1.83 -3.07 12.03
CA PHE A 68 1.65 -3.18 10.58
C PHE A 68 0.19 -3.04 10.14
N ASP A 69 -0.73 -3.77 10.76
CA ASP A 69 -2.15 -3.76 10.38
C ASP A 69 -2.78 -2.38 10.52
N VAL A 70 -2.61 -1.73 11.68
CA VAL A 70 -3.18 -0.40 11.94
C VAL A 70 -2.52 0.65 11.04
N TRP A 71 -1.21 0.55 10.85
CA TRP A 71 -0.45 1.38 9.92
C TRP A 71 -0.95 1.23 8.48
N LEU A 72 -1.15 -0.01 8.01
CA LEU A 72 -1.63 -0.32 6.67
C LEU A 72 -3.03 0.24 6.43
N LEU A 73 -3.95 0.07 7.38
CA LEU A 73 -5.30 0.60 7.30
C LEU A 73 -5.30 2.13 7.23
N THR A 74 -4.47 2.77 8.07
CA THR A 74 -4.33 4.23 8.10
C THR A 74 -3.83 4.77 6.78
N LEU A 75 -2.79 4.16 6.20
CA LEU A 75 -2.23 4.61 4.93
C LEU A 75 -3.11 4.26 3.73
N THR A 76 -3.80 3.12 3.74
CA THR A 76 -4.76 2.78 2.69
C THR A 76 -5.87 3.82 2.62
N ARG A 77 -6.41 4.23 3.79
CA ARG A 77 -7.39 5.31 3.88
C ARG A 77 -6.83 6.65 3.40
N ALA A 78 -5.60 6.99 3.79
CA ALA A 78 -4.95 8.23 3.36
C ALA A 78 -4.71 8.26 1.84
N MET A 79 -4.36 7.12 1.24
CA MET A 79 -4.08 7.00 -0.20
C MET A 79 -5.32 6.81 -1.07
N ALA A 80 -6.44 6.38 -0.50
CA ALA A 80 -7.68 6.11 -1.24
C ALA A 80 -8.10 7.24 -2.23
N PRO A 81 -8.09 8.53 -1.87
CA PRO A 81 -8.46 9.59 -2.83
C PRO A 81 -7.30 10.06 -3.72
N VAL A 82 -6.09 9.55 -3.52
CA VAL A 82 -4.87 9.96 -4.24
C VAL A 82 -4.53 8.92 -5.30
N ALA A 83 -4.22 7.70 -4.84
CA ALA A 83 -3.92 6.55 -5.66
C ALA A 83 -4.21 5.29 -4.81
N PRO A 84 -5.44 4.73 -4.90
CA PRO A 84 -5.79 3.51 -4.20
C PRO A 84 -4.72 2.42 -4.38
N PRO A 85 -4.24 1.78 -3.31
CA PRO A 85 -3.17 0.79 -3.39
C PRO A 85 -3.51 -0.34 -4.37
N ALA A 86 -2.59 -0.67 -5.26
CA ALA A 86 -2.77 -1.69 -6.29
C ALA A 86 -2.84 -3.13 -5.73
N ASN A 87 -2.48 -3.33 -4.47
CA ASN A 87 -2.68 -4.59 -3.74
C ASN A 87 -4.06 -4.69 -3.07
N LEU A 88 -4.91 -3.66 -3.17
CA LEU A 88 -6.28 -3.70 -2.70
C LEU A 88 -7.20 -4.17 -3.84
N PRO A 89 -7.86 -5.36 -3.76
CA PRO A 89 -8.60 -5.91 -4.89
C PRO A 89 -9.68 -4.97 -5.46
N MET A 90 -10.38 -4.24 -4.60
CA MET A 90 -11.45 -3.31 -4.98
C MET A 90 -10.96 -1.87 -5.25
N ALA A 91 -9.65 -1.67 -5.45
CA ALA A 91 -9.04 -0.36 -5.70
C ALA A 91 -9.62 0.40 -6.91
N ALA A 92 -10.04 -0.33 -7.96
CA ALA A 92 -10.65 0.28 -9.14
C ALA A 92 -11.92 1.05 -8.79
N LEU A 93 -12.78 0.49 -7.92
CA LEU A 93 -13.99 1.17 -7.48
C LEU A 93 -13.69 2.48 -6.73
N VAL A 94 -12.67 2.46 -5.87
CA VAL A 94 -12.22 3.66 -5.14
C VAL A 94 -11.70 4.72 -6.11
N ARG A 95 -10.91 4.29 -7.12
CA ARG A 95 -10.38 5.15 -8.20
C ARG A 95 -11.50 5.77 -9.03
N ASP A 96 -12.57 5.01 -9.28
CA ASP A 96 -13.79 5.46 -9.96
C ASP A 96 -14.69 6.32 -9.04
N GLY A 97 -14.16 6.73 -7.88
CA GLY A 97 -14.78 7.69 -6.99
C GLY A 97 -15.76 7.07 -5.99
N LEU A 98 -15.70 5.77 -5.73
CA LEU A 98 -16.40 5.12 -4.61
C LEU A 98 -15.66 5.38 -3.28
N THR A 99 -15.56 6.65 -2.90
CA THR A 99 -14.95 7.06 -1.64
C THR A 99 -15.41 8.46 -1.23
N LEU A 100 -15.59 8.67 0.07
CA LEU A 100 -15.84 9.96 0.69
C LEU A 100 -14.55 10.63 1.19
N GLU A 101 -13.39 9.94 1.12
CA GLU A 101 -12.10 10.46 1.58
C GLU A 101 -11.61 11.68 0.78
N SER A 102 -12.16 11.89 -0.42
CA SER A 102 -11.95 13.10 -1.21
C SER A 102 -12.69 14.33 -0.65
N GLY A 103 -13.61 14.15 0.30
CA GLY A 103 -14.48 15.21 0.82
C GLY A 103 -15.51 15.69 -0.20
N ALA A 104 -15.99 16.92 -0.02
CA ALA A 104 -16.89 17.58 -0.97
C ALA A 104 -16.26 17.72 -2.36
N ARG A 105 -17.06 17.56 -3.42
CA ARG A 105 -16.63 17.66 -4.82
C ARG A 105 -17.27 18.86 -5.54
N GLY A 106 -16.63 19.31 -6.62
CA GLY A 106 -17.12 20.42 -7.47
C GLY A 106 -17.16 21.75 -6.73
N LEU A 107 -18.05 22.67 -7.14
CA LEU A 107 -18.15 24.02 -6.54
C LEU A 107 -18.39 24.01 -5.01
N ARG A 108 -18.92 22.92 -4.44
CA ARG A 108 -19.12 22.80 -2.98
C ARG A 108 -17.81 22.68 -2.20
N SER A 109 -16.74 22.17 -2.80
CA SER A 109 -15.44 22.07 -2.12
C SER A 109 -14.86 23.45 -1.78
N LEU A 110 -15.31 24.51 -2.46
CA LEU A 110 -14.95 25.89 -2.17
C LEU A 110 -15.60 26.43 -0.88
N PHE A 111 -16.67 25.79 -0.40
CA PHE A 111 -17.50 26.28 0.72
C PHE A 111 -17.65 25.29 1.87
N SER A 112 -17.36 24.01 1.65
CA SER A 112 -17.49 22.95 2.67
C SER A 112 -16.58 21.78 2.33
N SER A 113 -16.00 21.16 3.35
CA SER A 113 -15.30 19.87 3.23
C SER A 113 -16.24 18.67 3.36
N LYS A 114 -17.48 18.87 3.81
CA LYS A 114 -18.45 17.80 4.06
C LYS A 114 -19.07 17.25 2.77
N PRO A 115 -19.05 15.91 2.54
CA PRO A 115 -19.75 15.28 1.43
C PRO A 115 -21.25 15.59 1.42
N SER A 116 -21.91 15.43 0.26
CA SER A 116 -23.38 15.57 0.19
C SER A 116 -24.08 14.30 0.69
N ASP A 117 -25.32 14.42 1.19
CA ASP A 117 -26.12 13.26 1.61
C ASP A 117 -26.31 12.26 0.46
N LYS A 118 -26.42 12.77 -0.78
CA LYS A 118 -26.48 11.94 -1.99
C LYS A 118 -25.21 11.12 -2.19
N ASP A 119 -24.04 11.71 -2.00
CA ASP A 119 -22.76 11.00 -2.11
C ASP A 119 -22.61 9.96 -1.01
N VAL A 120 -23.01 10.30 0.22
CA VAL A 120 -22.99 9.38 1.36
C VAL A 120 -23.88 8.17 1.08
N GLN A 121 -25.13 8.38 0.64
CA GLN A 121 -26.03 7.27 0.30
C GLN A 121 -25.53 6.44 -0.88
N ARG A 122 -24.92 7.07 -1.90
CA ARG A 122 -24.27 6.37 -3.02
C ARG A 122 -23.15 5.45 -2.53
N VAL A 123 -22.19 5.99 -1.77
CA VAL A 123 -21.04 5.22 -1.25
C VAL A 123 -21.51 4.14 -0.29
N LYS A 124 -22.51 4.41 0.56
CA LYS A 124 -23.12 3.39 1.42
C LYS A 124 -23.71 2.25 0.61
N ARG A 125 -24.60 2.54 -0.34
CA ARG A 125 -25.27 1.52 -1.18
C ARG A 125 -24.27 0.67 -1.97
N LEU A 126 -23.40 1.32 -2.75
CA LEU A 126 -22.47 0.63 -3.64
C LEU A 126 -21.29 0.02 -2.88
N GLY A 127 -20.83 0.67 -1.82
CA GLY A 127 -19.78 0.16 -0.92
C GLY A 127 -20.24 -1.08 -0.16
N THR A 128 -21.46 -1.10 0.36
CA THR A 128 -22.05 -2.32 0.98
C THR A 128 -22.06 -3.49 0.00
N LEU A 129 -22.51 -3.26 -1.24
CA LEU A 129 -22.49 -4.29 -2.28
C LEU A 129 -21.06 -4.80 -2.55
N ALA A 130 -20.11 -3.90 -2.72
CA ALA A 130 -18.72 -4.23 -3.01
C ALA A 130 -18.05 -5.01 -1.86
N VAL A 131 -18.30 -4.60 -0.61
CA VAL A 131 -17.75 -5.28 0.58
C VAL A 131 -18.36 -6.68 0.72
N ARG A 132 -19.66 -6.82 0.53
CA ARG A 132 -20.32 -8.15 0.58
C ARG A 132 -19.83 -9.06 -0.53
N ALA A 133 -19.65 -8.53 -1.74
CA ALA A 133 -19.07 -9.29 -2.86
C ALA A 133 -17.62 -9.72 -2.57
N LEU A 134 -16.77 -8.81 -2.09
CA LEU A 134 -15.40 -9.12 -1.69
C LEU A 134 -15.36 -10.23 -0.64
N ARG A 135 -16.16 -10.10 0.42
CA ARG A 135 -16.24 -11.10 1.49
C ARG A 135 -16.79 -12.43 1.00
N ALA A 136 -17.76 -12.44 0.09
CA ALA A 136 -18.31 -13.67 -0.48
C ALA A 136 -17.27 -14.46 -1.28
N VAL A 137 -16.33 -13.76 -1.95
CA VAL A 137 -15.19 -14.40 -2.63
C VAL A 137 -14.24 -14.98 -1.60
N LEU A 138 -13.74 -14.17 -0.67
CA LEU A 138 -12.71 -14.57 0.32
C LEU A 138 -13.17 -15.65 1.31
N VAL A 139 -14.48 -15.92 1.42
CA VAL A 139 -14.97 -17.05 2.25
C VAL A 139 -15.38 -18.28 1.46
N ALA A 140 -15.22 -18.25 0.14
CA ALA A 140 -15.69 -19.33 -0.73
C ALA A 140 -14.89 -20.62 -0.48
N ASP A 141 -13.64 -20.50 -0.07
CA ASP A 141 -12.71 -21.60 0.13
C ASP A 141 -12.48 -21.96 1.62
N GLY A 142 -12.84 -21.07 2.55
CA GLY A 142 -12.77 -21.28 4.00
C GLY A 142 -13.18 -20.06 4.83
N PRO A 143 -12.97 -20.09 6.15
CA PRO A 143 -13.08 -18.89 6.99
C PRO A 143 -11.98 -17.88 6.66
N LEU A 144 -12.31 -16.58 6.74
CA LEU A 144 -11.33 -15.51 6.50
C LEU A 144 -10.10 -15.65 7.41
N ASP A 145 -8.93 -15.62 6.81
CA ASP A 145 -7.67 -15.53 7.52
C ASP A 145 -7.33 -14.07 7.93
N PRO A 146 -6.29 -13.84 8.76
CA PRO A 146 -5.96 -12.50 9.24
C PRO A 146 -5.68 -11.46 8.13
N GLU A 147 -5.10 -11.88 7.00
CA GLU A 147 -4.79 -10.98 5.89
C GLU A 147 -6.05 -10.63 5.10
N GLU A 148 -6.96 -11.58 4.93
CA GLU A 148 -8.25 -11.35 4.28
C GLU A 148 -9.14 -10.43 5.12
N VAL A 149 -9.17 -10.65 6.45
CA VAL A 149 -9.82 -9.73 7.40
C VAL A 149 -9.25 -8.32 7.26
N ARG A 150 -7.92 -8.20 7.18
CA ARG A 150 -7.24 -6.92 6.98
C ARG A 150 -7.58 -6.30 5.63
N THR A 151 -7.68 -7.09 4.57
CA THR A 151 -8.04 -6.64 3.22
C THR A 151 -9.45 -6.06 3.19
N VAL A 152 -10.41 -6.73 3.84
CA VAL A 152 -11.79 -6.25 4.01
C VAL A 152 -11.81 -4.95 4.81
N ALA A 153 -11.07 -4.88 5.92
CA ALA A 153 -10.96 -3.67 6.73
C ALA A 153 -10.34 -2.50 5.95
N ALA A 154 -9.30 -2.77 5.14
CA ALA A 154 -8.62 -1.77 4.32
C ALA A 154 -9.56 -1.20 3.25
N PHE A 155 -10.33 -2.07 2.60
CA PHE A 155 -11.33 -1.63 1.63
C PHE A 155 -12.45 -0.83 2.30
N LEU A 156 -13.01 -1.31 3.41
CA LEU A 156 -14.02 -0.58 4.19
C LEU A 156 -13.53 0.80 4.61
N GLY A 157 -12.31 0.90 5.14
CA GLY A 157 -11.68 2.16 5.53
C GLY A 157 -11.49 3.12 4.35
N SER A 158 -11.21 2.60 3.15
CA SER A 158 -11.05 3.41 1.94
C SER A 158 -12.35 4.09 1.47
N LEU A 159 -13.52 3.60 1.89
CA LEU A 159 -14.81 4.20 1.53
C LEU A 159 -15.04 5.54 2.23
N GLY A 160 -14.39 5.80 3.38
CA GLY A 160 -14.53 7.03 4.15
C GLY A 160 -15.91 7.22 4.81
N LEU A 161 -16.65 6.12 5.00
CA LEU A 161 -17.90 6.13 5.76
C LEU A 161 -17.61 6.33 7.26
N PRO A 162 -18.53 6.96 8.03
CA PRO A 162 -18.40 7.05 9.48
C PRO A 162 -18.36 5.66 10.15
N GLU A 163 -17.68 5.54 11.29
CA GLU A 163 -17.52 4.26 12.00
C GLU A 163 -18.85 3.55 12.31
N GLY A 164 -19.89 4.32 12.66
CA GLY A 164 -21.23 3.78 12.91
C GLY A 164 -21.89 3.10 11.70
N GLU A 165 -21.44 3.42 10.48
CA GLU A 165 -21.92 2.84 9.22
C GLU A 165 -21.04 1.68 8.73
N THR A 166 -19.75 1.68 9.07
CA THR A 166 -18.82 0.61 8.68
C THR A 166 -18.85 -0.58 9.65
N ASN A 167 -19.07 -0.35 10.95
CA ASN A 167 -19.07 -1.41 11.96
C ASN A 167 -20.09 -2.52 11.66
N PRO A 168 -21.35 -2.21 11.28
CA PRO A 168 -22.30 -3.25 10.91
C PRO A 168 -21.80 -4.13 9.75
N LEU A 169 -21.20 -3.53 8.71
CA LEU A 169 -20.68 -4.25 7.55
C LEU A 169 -19.45 -5.11 7.88
N TYR A 170 -18.64 -4.65 8.83
CA TYR A 170 -17.49 -5.41 9.32
C TYR A 170 -17.92 -6.63 10.14
N THR A 171 -18.91 -6.46 11.02
CA THR A 171 -19.40 -7.53 11.93
C THR A 171 -20.47 -8.44 11.33
N GLU A 172 -21.08 -8.05 10.20
CA GLU A 172 -22.08 -8.84 9.49
C GLU A 172 -21.52 -10.22 9.12
N ALA A 173 -22.33 -11.28 9.17
CA ALA A 173 -21.88 -12.59 8.67
C ALA A 173 -21.76 -12.57 7.13
N PRO A 174 -20.76 -13.22 6.52
CA PRO A 174 -20.64 -13.28 5.07
C PRO A 174 -21.93 -13.82 4.42
N ILE A 175 -22.41 -13.11 3.40
CA ILE A 175 -23.63 -13.50 2.67
C ILE A 175 -23.20 -14.33 1.45
N PRO A 176 -23.76 -15.55 1.26
CA PRO A 176 -23.49 -16.33 0.06
C PRO A 176 -23.86 -15.56 -1.20
N ILE A 177 -23.02 -15.60 -2.23
CA ILE A 177 -23.23 -14.78 -3.43
C ILE A 177 -24.57 -15.01 -4.10
N ALA A 178 -25.10 -16.24 -4.06
CA ALA A 178 -26.42 -16.60 -4.59
C ALA A 178 -27.55 -15.80 -3.92
N GLN A 179 -27.41 -15.48 -2.63
CA GLN A 179 -28.36 -14.72 -1.81
C GLN A 179 -28.08 -13.21 -1.82
N LEU A 180 -26.99 -12.77 -2.45
CA LEU A 180 -26.68 -11.34 -2.57
C LEU A 180 -27.64 -10.68 -3.57
N ASP A 181 -28.43 -9.75 -3.07
CA ASP A 181 -29.35 -8.95 -3.87
C ASP A 181 -28.65 -7.74 -4.49
N LEU A 182 -28.97 -7.44 -5.75
CA LEU A 182 -28.57 -6.22 -6.43
C LEU A 182 -29.71 -5.21 -6.31
N TYR A 183 -29.50 -4.14 -5.54
CA TYR A 183 -30.53 -3.12 -5.30
C TYR A 183 -30.32 -1.88 -6.18
N GLY A 184 -31.32 -1.61 -7.02
CA GLY A 184 -31.39 -0.42 -7.87
C GLY A 184 -30.47 -0.48 -9.09
N GLU A 185 -30.48 0.60 -9.88
CA GLU A 185 -29.59 0.71 -11.03
C GLU A 185 -28.15 0.95 -10.59
N LEU A 186 -27.26 0.14 -11.17
CA LEU A 186 -25.81 0.28 -11.04
C LEU A 186 -25.30 1.31 -12.03
N GLU A 187 -24.26 2.02 -11.63
CA GLU A 187 -23.62 3.00 -12.48
C GLU A 187 -22.87 2.30 -13.62
N LYS A 188 -22.67 3.05 -14.71
CA LYS A 188 -21.89 2.57 -15.85
C LYS A 188 -20.50 2.14 -15.37
N ASP A 189 -20.02 1.01 -15.88
CA ASP A 189 -18.70 0.40 -15.60
C ASP A 189 -18.51 -0.13 -14.15
N PHE A 190 -19.40 0.20 -13.20
CA PHE A 190 -19.33 -0.30 -11.81
C PHE A 190 -19.33 -1.83 -11.75
N GLY A 191 -20.17 -2.49 -12.57
CA GLY A 191 -20.24 -3.95 -12.62
C GLY A 191 -18.93 -4.59 -13.06
N GLU A 192 -18.26 -4.02 -14.07
CA GLU A 192 -16.97 -4.51 -14.56
C GLU A 192 -15.85 -4.27 -13.54
N SER A 193 -15.78 -3.08 -12.93
CA SER A 193 -14.81 -2.78 -11.86
C SER A 193 -15.02 -3.66 -10.63
N LEU A 194 -16.27 -3.98 -10.28
CA LEU A 194 -16.61 -4.89 -9.17
C LEU A 194 -16.16 -6.33 -9.47
N VAL A 195 -16.43 -6.83 -10.67
CA VAL A 195 -16.03 -8.19 -11.08
C VAL A 195 -14.51 -8.29 -11.23
N LEU A 196 -13.84 -7.26 -11.75
CA LEU A 196 -12.38 -7.19 -11.77
C LEU A 196 -11.81 -7.28 -10.35
N GLY A 197 -12.35 -6.51 -9.41
CA GLY A 197 -11.88 -6.55 -8.03
C GLY A 197 -12.17 -7.87 -7.33
N ALA A 198 -13.27 -8.54 -7.69
CA ALA A 198 -13.57 -9.90 -7.21
C ALA A 198 -12.56 -10.92 -7.76
N TRP A 199 -12.17 -10.83 -9.04
CA TRP A 199 -11.10 -11.66 -9.60
C TRP A 199 -9.73 -11.37 -8.99
N LEU A 200 -9.41 -10.11 -8.71
CA LEU A 200 -8.15 -9.73 -8.03
C LEU A 200 -8.07 -10.30 -6.61
N ALA A 201 -9.20 -10.40 -5.91
CA ALA A 201 -9.26 -11.03 -4.59
C ALA A 201 -8.99 -12.53 -4.69
N ALA A 202 -9.73 -13.22 -5.55
CA ALA A 202 -9.59 -14.67 -5.76
C ALA A 202 -8.22 -15.08 -6.33
N ALA A 203 -7.55 -14.21 -7.09
CA ALA A 203 -6.26 -14.52 -7.70
C ALA A 203 -5.06 -14.13 -6.82
N TRP A 204 -5.27 -13.57 -5.62
CA TRP A 204 -4.21 -12.97 -4.79
C TRP A 204 -3.23 -14.01 -4.24
N ASP A 205 -3.72 -15.19 -3.90
CA ASP A 205 -2.93 -16.36 -3.57
C ASP A 205 -3.01 -17.40 -4.70
N GLU A 206 -3.91 -18.36 -4.63
CA GLU A 206 -4.10 -19.39 -5.65
C GLU A 206 -5.58 -19.47 -5.99
N LEU A 207 -5.90 -19.34 -7.28
CA LEU A 207 -7.27 -19.23 -7.73
C LEU A 207 -8.04 -20.54 -7.47
N ASP A 208 -8.90 -20.55 -6.44
CA ASP A 208 -9.69 -21.72 -6.07
C ASP A 208 -10.97 -21.81 -6.94
N PRO A 209 -11.35 -23.02 -7.42
CA PRO A 209 -12.57 -23.21 -8.21
C PRO A 209 -13.86 -22.71 -7.54
N ARG A 210 -13.92 -22.69 -6.21
CA ARG A 210 -15.05 -22.20 -5.41
C ARG A 210 -15.15 -20.69 -5.49
N GLU A 211 -14.03 -19.98 -5.39
CA GLU A 211 -13.96 -18.53 -5.59
C GLU A 211 -14.31 -18.16 -7.03
N GLU A 212 -13.79 -18.90 -8.02
CA GLU A 212 -14.14 -18.70 -9.44
C GLU A 212 -15.66 -18.79 -9.64
N THR A 213 -16.29 -19.79 -9.03
CA THR A 213 -17.75 -19.98 -9.09
C THR A 213 -18.48 -18.78 -8.49
N VAL A 214 -17.97 -18.24 -7.39
CA VAL A 214 -18.54 -17.04 -6.76
C VAL A 214 -18.45 -15.82 -7.68
N VAL A 215 -17.27 -15.54 -8.25
CA VAL A 215 -17.07 -14.39 -9.16
C VAL A 215 -17.95 -14.51 -10.41
N ARG A 216 -18.06 -15.72 -10.98
CA ARG A 216 -18.93 -15.98 -12.14
C ARG A 216 -20.41 -15.81 -11.81
N THR A 217 -20.83 -16.22 -10.62
CA THR A 217 -22.20 -16.01 -10.14
C THR A 217 -22.51 -14.52 -9.96
N LEU A 218 -21.57 -13.75 -9.41
CA LEU A 218 -21.67 -12.29 -9.31
C LEU A 218 -21.83 -11.65 -10.69
N ALA A 219 -20.97 -12.02 -11.65
CA ALA A 219 -21.02 -11.50 -13.00
C ALA A 219 -22.35 -11.83 -13.72
N GLY A 220 -22.88 -13.05 -13.50
CA GLY A 220 -24.18 -13.46 -14.00
C GLY A 220 -25.32 -12.60 -13.43
N LYS A 221 -25.30 -12.30 -12.12
CA LYS A 221 -26.26 -11.38 -11.49
C LYS A 221 -26.17 -9.97 -12.08
N LEU A 222 -24.97 -9.51 -12.39
CA LEU A 222 -24.71 -8.23 -13.05
C LEU A 222 -25.01 -8.22 -14.55
N SER A 223 -25.46 -9.36 -15.11
CA SER A 223 -25.75 -9.52 -16.54
C SER A 223 -24.56 -9.17 -17.45
N LEU A 224 -23.33 -9.39 -16.98
CA LEU A 224 -22.13 -9.22 -17.81
C LEU A 224 -22.03 -10.34 -18.83
N ARG A 225 -21.57 -9.99 -20.04
CA ARG A 225 -21.31 -10.98 -21.10
C ARG A 225 -20.11 -11.84 -20.73
N VAL A 226 -20.16 -13.13 -21.08
CA VAL A 226 -19.10 -14.10 -20.76
C VAL A 226 -17.74 -13.66 -21.28
N GLU A 227 -17.67 -13.05 -22.46
CA GLU A 227 -16.42 -12.57 -23.05
C GLU A 227 -15.76 -11.49 -22.19
N ILE A 228 -16.56 -10.59 -21.61
CA ILE A 228 -16.08 -9.55 -20.69
C ILE A 228 -15.56 -10.21 -19.40
N VAL A 229 -16.29 -11.19 -18.87
CA VAL A 229 -15.89 -11.88 -17.63
C VAL A 229 -14.52 -12.56 -17.79
N GLU A 230 -14.26 -13.23 -18.92
CA GLU A 230 -12.96 -13.84 -19.20
C GLU A 230 -11.86 -12.80 -19.42
N GLU A 231 -12.16 -11.68 -20.09
CA GLU A 231 -11.21 -10.58 -20.23
C GLU A 231 -10.78 -10.03 -18.86
N LEU A 232 -11.75 -9.81 -17.95
CA LEU A 232 -11.49 -9.33 -16.59
C LEU A 232 -10.69 -10.35 -15.77
N ARG A 233 -10.99 -11.66 -15.90
CA ARG A 233 -10.22 -12.74 -15.26
C ARG A 233 -8.76 -12.70 -15.71
N ASN A 234 -8.53 -12.68 -17.02
CA ASN A 234 -7.17 -12.65 -17.59
C ASN A 234 -6.42 -11.39 -17.19
N ARG A 235 -7.11 -10.24 -17.17
CA ARG A 235 -6.55 -8.97 -16.70
C ARG A 235 -6.14 -9.04 -15.23
N ALA A 236 -6.96 -9.61 -14.36
CA ALA A 236 -6.63 -9.77 -12.94
C ALA A 236 -5.37 -10.64 -12.76
N ILE A 237 -5.32 -11.79 -13.42
CA ILE A 237 -4.16 -12.70 -13.37
C ILE A 237 -2.90 -11.99 -13.85
N ALA A 238 -2.97 -11.29 -14.99
CA ALA A 238 -1.83 -10.54 -15.52
C ALA A 238 -1.36 -9.43 -14.56
N GLN A 239 -2.28 -8.75 -13.85
CA GLN A 239 -1.92 -7.75 -12.85
C GLN A 239 -1.23 -8.36 -11.63
N ILE A 240 -1.68 -9.51 -11.15
CA ILE A 240 -1.03 -10.25 -10.06
C ILE A 240 0.38 -10.71 -10.49
N ASP A 241 0.50 -11.29 -11.68
CA ASP A 241 1.77 -11.78 -12.21
C ASP A 241 2.79 -10.67 -12.45
N ALA A 242 2.35 -9.51 -12.95
CA ALA A 242 3.22 -8.35 -13.15
C ALA A 242 3.93 -7.90 -11.85
N ARG A 243 3.28 -8.09 -10.69
CA ARG A 243 3.88 -7.72 -9.39
C ARG A 243 5.04 -8.62 -8.97
N ARG A 244 5.10 -9.86 -9.46
CA ARG A 244 6.09 -10.85 -9.00
C ARG A 244 7.51 -10.34 -9.19
N LEU A 245 7.87 -9.93 -10.41
CA LEU A 245 9.24 -9.57 -10.72
C LEU A 245 9.68 -8.31 -9.96
N LEU A 246 8.80 -7.31 -9.88
CA LEU A 246 9.02 -6.09 -9.12
C LEU A 246 9.25 -6.38 -7.63
N GLY A 247 8.38 -7.20 -7.04
CA GLY A 247 8.47 -7.55 -5.62
C GLY A 247 9.71 -8.37 -5.28
N LEU A 248 10.09 -9.33 -6.13
CA LEU A 248 11.33 -10.10 -5.97
C LEU A 248 12.57 -9.19 -6.07
N ALA A 249 12.64 -8.35 -7.10
CA ALA A 249 13.74 -7.42 -7.29
C ALA A 249 13.90 -6.45 -6.12
N THR A 250 12.78 -5.94 -5.60
CA THR A 250 12.79 -5.01 -4.48
C THR A 250 13.18 -5.71 -3.18
N THR A 251 12.67 -6.91 -2.92
CA THR A 251 13.01 -7.68 -1.71
C THR A 251 14.49 -8.06 -1.70
N ASP A 252 15.02 -8.56 -2.82
CA ASP A 252 16.45 -8.89 -2.94
C ASP A 252 17.34 -7.65 -2.89
N GLY A 253 16.89 -6.55 -3.48
CA GLY A 253 17.53 -5.25 -3.34
C GLY A 253 17.61 -4.81 -1.88
N LEU A 254 16.53 -4.94 -1.10
CA LEU A 254 16.51 -4.55 0.31
C LEU A 254 17.45 -5.43 1.15
N ARG A 255 17.47 -6.74 0.87
CA ARG A 255 18.40 -7.68 1.52
C ARG A 255 19.86 -7.30 1.23
N TYR A 256 20.18 -6.84 0.03
CA TYR A 256 21.51 -6.36 -0.32
C TYR A 256 21.84 -5.03 0.36
N LEU A 257 20.92 -4.06 0.23
CA LEU A 257 21.04 -2.70 0.76
C LEU A 257 21.23 -2.69 2.27
N LEU A 258 20.45 -3.49 2.99
CA LEU A 258 20.44 -3.59 4.45
C LEU A 258 21.17 -4.84 4.95
N SER A 259 22.11 -5.39 4.18
CA SER A 259 22.79 -6.67 4.46
C SER A 259 23.43 -6.76 5.85
N ASP A 260 23.85 -5.63 6.42
CA ASP A 260 24.43 -5.52 7.77
C ASP A 260 23.42 -5.19 8.88
N ARG A 261 22.12 -5.17 8.55
CA ARG A 261 20.97 -4.93 9.44
C ARG A 261 19.90 -6.01 9.38
N VAL A 262 20.03 -6.99 8.49
CA VAL A 262 19.10 -8.14 8.40
C VAL A 262 19.04 -8.91 9.72
N ALA A 263 20.11 -8.97 10.50
CA ALA A 263 20.12 -9.66 11.79
C ALA A 263 19.40 -8.88 12.92
N THR A 264 19.06 -7.61 12.71
CA THR A 264 18.44 -6.72 13.70
C THR A 264 17.07 -6.24 13.20
N HIS A 265 16.87 -4.93 13.05
CA HIS A 265 15.59 -4.32 12.67
C HIS A 265 15.33 -4.35 11.15
N GLY A 266 16.34 -4.62 10.32
CA GLY A 266 16.17 -4.65 8.86
C GLY A 266 15.30 -5.81 8.36
N LYS A 267 15.23 -6.92 9.11
CA LYS A 267 14.42 -8.09 8.72
C LYS A 267 12.94 -7.76 8.63
N GLU A 268 12.38 -7.11 9.63
CA GLU A 268 10.94 -6.82 9.66
C GLU A 268 10.55 -5.89 8.51
N LEU A 269 11.34 -4.86 8.25
CA LEU A 269 11.13 -3.96 7.10
C LEU A 269 11.10 -4.73 5.78
N ILE A 270 12.04 -5.65 5.57
CA ILE A 270 12.11 -6.48 4.35
C ILE A 270 10.84 -7.33 4.22
N LEU A 271 10.44 -8.03 5.28
CA LEU A 271 9.27 -8.92 5.27
C LEU A 271 7.98 -8.14 5.00
N ARG A 272 7.79 -6.99 5.67
CA ARG A 272 6.61 -6.14 5.46
C ARG A 272 6.61 -5.47 4.09
N THR A 273 7.77 -5.13 3.54
CA THR A 273 7.84 -4.59 2.17
C THR A 273 7.49 -5.66 1.14
N ALA A 274 7.94 -6.91 1.36
CA ALA A 274 7.54 -8.04 0.55
C ALA A 274 6.03 -8.28 0.62
N GLU A 275 5.42 -8.18 1.81
CA GLU A 275 3.96 -8.30 2.00
C GLU A 275 3.16 -7.24 1.23
N LEU A 276 3.67 -6.00 1.11
CA LEU A 276 3.04 -4.93 0.33
C LEU A 276 3.16 -5.14 -1.19
N LEU A 277 4.33 -5.59 -1.65
CA LEU A 277 4.63 -5.71 -3.07
C LEU A 277 4.11 -7.01 -3.68
N LEU A 278 4.23 -8.12 -2.97
CA LEU A 278 4.02 -9.45 -3.52
C LEU A 278 2.65 -10.02 -3.16
N PRO A 279 1.91 -10.52 -4.17
CA PRO A 279 0.82 -11.46 -3.96
C PRO A 279 1.27 -12.66 -3.13
N ARG A 280 0.38 -13.23 -2.32
CA ARG A 280 0.71 -14.26 -1.33
C ARG A 280 1.43 -15.46 -1.93
N ARG A 281 1.00 -15.93 -3.11
CA ARG A 281 1.64 -17.07 -3.82
C ARG A 281 3.11 -16.88 -4.17
N PHE A 282 3.60 -15.65 -4.20
CA PHE A 282 5.00 -15.34 -4.55
C PHE A 282 5.83 -14.92 -3.34
N ARG A 283 5.25 -14.84 -2.14
CA ARG A 283 5.97 -14.31 -0.97
C ARG A 283 7.05 -15.24 -0.49
N ASP A 284 6.80 -16.55 -0.42
CA ASP A 284 7.79 -17.50 0.09
C ASP A 284 9.07 -17.53 -0.76
N GLU A 285 8.95 -17.29 -2.07
CA GLU A 285 10.10 -17.14 -2.97
C GLU A 285 10.99 -15.96 -2.55
N ALA A 286 10.38 -14.85 -2.10
CA ALA A 286 11.08 -13.64 -1.69
C ALA A 286 11.55 -13.66 -0.22
N THR A 287 10.72 -14.19 0.68
CA THR A 287 10.95 -14.17 2.13
C THR A 287 11.75 -15.38 2.62
N GLY A 288 11.68 -16.53 1.94
CA GLY A 288 12.43 -17.74 2.30
C GLY A 288 13.93 -17.47 2.50
N PRO A 289 14.62 -16.82 1.55
CA PRO A 289 16.03 -16.44 1.72
C PRO A 289 16.30 -15.52 2.92
N VAL A 290 15.34 -14.69 3.34
CA VAL A 290 15.42 -13.84 4.55
C VAL A 290 15.33 -14.71 5.80
N HIS A 291 14.38 -15.65 5.85
CA HIS A 291 14.22 -16.58 6.97
C HIS A 291 15.44 -17.49 7.15
N HIS A 292 16.02 -17.96 6.04
CA HIS A 292 17.21 -18.83 6.03
C HIS A 292 18.54 -18.06 6.10
N LYS A 293 18.52 -16.73 6.27
CA LYS A 293 19.72 -15.88 6.36
C LYS A 293 20.69 -16.06 5.19
N VAL A 294 20.15 -16.31 4.00
CA VAL A 294 20.95 -16.44 2.77
C VAL A 294 21.51 -15.06 2.42
N ALA A 295 22.80 -15.00 2.09
CA ALA A 295 23.42 -13.75 1.65
C ALA A 295 22.77 -13.25 0.36
N ALA A 296 22.52 -11.94 0.26
CA ALA A 296 22.00 -11.35 -0.95
C ALA A 296 23.10 -11.22 -2.00
N THR A 297 22.84 -11.73 -3.21
CA THR A 297 23.75 -11.62 -4.35
C THR A 297 23.08 -10.84 -5.48
N LEU A 298 23.82 -9.90 -6.05
CA LEU A 298 23.46 -9.22 -7.28
C LEU A 298 23.95 -10.05 -8.46
N GLY A 299 23.17 -10.12 -9.53
CA GLY A 299 23.45 -11.06 -10.62
C GLY A 299 22.61 -10.82 -11.88
N ARG A 300 22.13 -9.60 -12.07
CA ARG A 300 21.30 -9.17 -13.20
C ARG A 300 20.07 -10.06 -13.43
N ARG A 301 19.45 -10.51 -12.34
CA ARG A 301 18.31 -11.44 -12.35
C ARG A 301 17.00 -10.80 -12.81
N TYR A 302 16.91 -9.46 -12.73
CA TYR A 302 15.66 -8.72 -12.91
C TYR A 302 15.73 -7.70 -14.07
N THR A 303 16.48 -8.02 -15.12
CA THR A 303 16.67 -7.14 -16.29
C THR A 303 15.41 -6.93 -17.11
N ALA A 304 14.43 -7.82 -16.99
CA ALA A 304 13.15 -7.76 -17.70
C ALA A 304 12.15 -6.74 -17.13
N LEU A 305 12.45 -6.09 -15.99
CA LEU A 305 11.62 -5.00 -15.49
C LEU A 305 11.56 -3.84 -16.48
N SER A 306 10.39 -3.22 -16.60
CA SER A 306 10.21 -1.96 -17.33
C SER A 306 10.93 -0.81 -16.62
N SER A 307 11.09 0.34 -17.29
CA SER A 307 11.71 1.52 -16.67
C SER A 307 10.95 1.98 -15.43
N ASP A 308 9.61 1.99 -15.47
CA ASP A 308 8.78 2.46 -14.36
C ASP A 308 8.85 1.50 -13.16
N GLU A 309 8.89 0.19 -13.40
CA GLU A 309 9.08 -0.80 -12.34
C GLU A 309 10.48 -0.69 -11.70
N LYS A 310 11.53 -0.45 -12.50
CA LYS A 310 12.88 -0.19 -11.96
C LYS A 310 12.89 1.04 -11.07
N GLN A 311 12.24 2.14 -11.48
CA GLN A 311 12.16 3.35 -10.65
C GLN A 311 11.35 3.12 -9.39
N THR A 312 10.28 2.33 -9.46
CA THR A 312 9.49 1.97 -8.29
C THR A 312 10.35 1.16 -7.31
N ALA A 313 11.02 0.11 -7.78
CA ALA A 313 11.92 -0.71 -6.97
C ALA A 313 13.01 0.15 -6.31
N LEU A 314 13.72 0.97 -7.10
CA LEU A 314 14.79 1.84 -6.61
C LEU A 314 14.28 2.92 -5.66
N GLY A 315 13.09 3.47 -5.90
CA GLY A 315 12.45 4.42 -4.99
C GLY A 315 12.13 3.78 -3.64
N VAL A 316 11.56 2.57 -3.63
CA VAL A 316 11.28 1.80 -2.42
C VAL A 316 12.59 1.50 -1.67
N LEU A 317 13.63 1.07 -2.39
CA LEU A 317 14.96 0.83 -1.81
C LEU A 317 15.52 2.10 -1.16
N TRP A 318 15.40 3.25 -1.81
CA TRP A 318 15.90 4.50 -1.25
C TRP A 318 15.08 4.99 -0.06
N ALA A 319 13.75 4.83 -0.09
CA ALA A 319 12.91 5.13 1.07
C ALA A 319 13.31 4.25 2.28
N ALA A 320 13.55 2.95 2.08
CA ALA A 320 14.09 2.08 3.12
C ALA A 320 15.48 2.50 3.61
N ALA A 321 16.34 3.04 2.74
CA ALA A 321 17.64 3.58 3.15
C ALA A 321 17.47 4.79 4.09
N MET A 322 16.51 5.67 3.81
CA MET A 322 16.23 6.84 4.64
C MET A 322 15.57 6.46 5.97
N TRP A 323 14.76 5.40 5.98
CA TRP A 323 14.15 4.86 7.18
C TRP A 323 15.18 4.38 8.21
N GLU A 324 16.25 3.72 7.75
CA GLU A 324 17.17 2.99 8.62
C GLU A 324 18.04 3.90 9.50
N ASP A 325 18.82 4.77 8.87
CA ASP A 325 19.61 5.78 9.56
C ASP A 325 19.95 6.92 8.57
N PRO A 326 19.39 8.13 8.80
CA PRO A 326 19.57 9.26 7.90
C PRO A 326 20.91 9.97 8.05
N SER A 327 21.83 9.48 8.89
CA SER A 327 23.15 10.06 9.07
C SER A 327 23.95 10.11 7.75
N GLN A 328 24.75 11.16 7.58
CA GLN A 328 25.50 11.38 6.34
C GLN A 328 26.45 10.23 6.02
N SER A 329 27.14 9.69 7.03
CA SER A 329 28.06 8.56 6.89
C SER A 329 27.34 7.30 6.44
N ARG A 330 26.18 7.00 7.04
CA ARG A 330 25.38 5.85 6.66
C ARG A 330 24.78 6.00 5.27
N ARG A 331 24.24 7.17 4.94
CA ARG A 331 23.71 7.49 3.61
C ARG A 331 24.75 7.29 2.50
N ALA A 332 26.02 7.65 2.74
CA ALA A 332 27.08 7.42 1.75
C ALA A 332 27.27 5.92 1.43
N LEU A 333 27.26 5.07 2.45
CA LEU A 333 27.35 3.61 2.28
C LEU A 333 26.11 3.05 1.57
N LEU A 334 24.92 3.44 2.02
CA LEU A 334 23.66 2.98 1.43
C LEU A 334 23.50 3.48 -0.02
N ARG A 335 24.00 4.67 -0.34
CA ARG A 335 24.08 5.19 -1.71
C ARG A 335 24.90 4.29 -2.61
N ALA A 336 26.10 3.91 -2.18
CA ALA A 336 26.96 3.03 -2.96
C ALA A 336 26.31 1.65 -3.21
N ARG A 337 25.61 1.11 -2.21
CA ARG A 337 24.83 -0.14 -2.37
C ARG A 337 23.66 0.04 -3.32
N HIS A 338 22.92 1.12 -3.19
CA HIS A 338 21.82 1.48 -4.08
C HIS A 338 22.29 1.63 -5.54
N ASP A 339 23.41 2.32 -5.78
CA ASP A 339 24.02 2.43 -7.11
C ASP A 339 24.36 1.06 -7.70
N LYS A 340 24.88 0.15 -6.88
CA LYS A 340 25.18 -1.20 -7.34
C LYS A 340 23.92 -1.99 -7.70
N ILE A 341 22.85 -1.84 -6.93
CA ILE A 341 21.54 -2.44 -7.25
C ILE A 341 21.00 -1.84 -8.55
N ALA A 342 21.04 -0.52 -8.72
CA ALA A 342 20.59 0.15 -9.95
C ALA A 342 21.35 -0.37 -11.18
N ASN A 343 22.68 -0.46 -11.09
CA ASN A 343 23.51 -1.04 -12.15
C ASN A 343 23.17 -2.51 -12.45
N ASP A 344 22.77 -3.29 -11.44
CA ASP A 344 22.32 -4.67 -11.61
C ASP A 344 20.97 -4.76 -12.36
N LEU A 345 20.10 -3.77 -12.15
CA LEU A 345 18.84 -3.60 -12.88
C LEU A 345 19.02 -2.94 -14.26
N GLY A 346 20.21 -2.41 -14.57
CA GLY A 346 20.48 -1.66 -15.80
C GLY A 346 19.92 -0.23 -15.78
N ASP A 347 20.01 0.44 -14.63
CA ASP A 347 19.62 1.83 -14.38
C ASP A 347 20.76 2.55 -13.62
N ASP A 348 20.70 3.87 -13.46
CA ASP A 348 21.66 4.64 -12.65
C ASP A 348 21.12 4.98 -11.24
N GLY A 349 19.81 4.82 -11.04
CA GLY A 349 19.13 5.07 -9.76
C GLY A 349 19.14 6.52 -9.29
N ALA A 350 19.73 7.47 -10.03
CA ALA A 350 19.80 8.86 -9.65
C ALA A 350 18.42 9.52 -9.63
N ARG A 351 17.58 9.21 -10.62
CA ARG A 351 16.20 9.72 -10.72
C ARG A 351 15.36 9.32 -9.50
N ALA A 352 15.33 8.03 -9.17
CA ALA A 352 14.58 7.52 -8.02
C ALA A 352 15.03 8.16 -6.70
N ARG A 353 16.35 8.27 -6.48
CA ARG A 353 16.87 8.91 -5.26
C ARG A 353 16.51 10.39 -5.18
N SER A 354 16.74 11.13 -6.26
CA SER A 354 16.48 12.58 -6.28
C SER A 354 15.02 12.89 -5.99
N ALA A 355 14.09 12.08 -6.51
CA ALA A 355 12.67 12.21 -6.24
C ALA A 355 12.35 12.05 -4.74
N ILE A 356 12.90 11.01 -4.12
CA ILE A 356 12.64 10.70 -2.71
C ILE A 356 13.34 11.69 -1.77
N GLU A 357 14.57 12.11 -2.09
CA GLU A 357 15.29 13.13 -1.31
C GLU A 357 14.61 14.50 -1.39
N SER A 358 14.15 14.92 -2.57
CA SER A 358 13.39 16.17 -2.73
C SER A 358 12.12 16.12 -1.90
N TRP A 359 11.33 15.06 -2.06
CA TRP A 359 10.08 14.91 -1.33
C TRP A 359 10.27 14.89 0.20
N LEU A 360 11.27 14.16 0.70
CA LEU A 360 11.60 14.16 2.12
C LEU A 360 11.99 15.56 2.60
N ALA A 361 12.83 16.27 1.85
CA ALA A 361 13.23 17.64 2.19
C ALA A 361 12.02 18.58 2.24
N ASP A 362 11.13 18.51 1.23
CA ASP A 362 9.93 19.34 1.14
C ASP A 362 8.93 19.03 2.27
N THR A 363 8.87 17.77 2.72
CA THR A 363 7.99 17.34 3.82
C THR A 363 8.55 17.72 5.19
N LEU A 364 9.88 17.64 5.37
CA LEU A 364 10.55 17.89 6.64
C LEU A 364 10.87 19.37 6.87
N ALA A 365 11.06 20.18 5.83
CA ALA A 365 11.42 21.58 5.97
C ALA A 365 10.39 22.41 6.77
N PRO A 366 9.06 22.28 6.53
CA PRO A 366 8.05 22.95 7.35
C PRO A 366 8.06 22.51 8.81
N ALA A 367 8.45 21.26 9.08
CA ALA A 367 8.56 20.71 10.43
C ALA A 367 9.76 21.25 11.20
N ALA A 368 10.86 21.58 10.51
CA ALA A 368 12.04 22.18 11.11
C ALA A 368 11.83 23.65 11.52
N PHE A 369 10.95 24.36 10.80
CA PHE A 369 10.58 25.75 11.05
C PHE A 369 9.05 25.91 11.03
N PRO A 370 8.34 25.51 12.09
CA PRO A 370 6.92 25.79 12.19
C PRO A 370 6.73 27.31 12.15
N MET A 371 6.16 27.84 11.07
CA MET A 371 5.71 29.23 11.06
C MET A 371 4.58 29.33 12.09
N GLY A 372 4.85 30.07 13.18
CA GLY A 372 3.94 30.24 14.30
C GLY A 372 2.73 31.11 13.99
#